data_AF-A0A0H5QES8-F1
#
_entry.id   AF-A0A0H5QES8-F1
#
_cell.length_a   1.000
_cell.length_b   1.000
_cell.length_c   1.000
_cell.angle_alpha   90.00
_cell.angle_beta   90.00
_cell.angle_gamma   90.00
#
_symmetry.space_group_name_H-M   'P 1'
#
loop_
_entity.id
_entity.type
_entity.pdbx_description
1 polymer ?
#
loop_
_entity_poly.entity_id
_entity_poly.type
_entity_poly.pdbx_seq_one_letter_code
_entity_poly.pdbx_strand_id
1 'polypeptide(L)'
;SIHADPNFDYPYYSGYADEIGRGSGRGYHHNFLLRANTGDDEYLSVLDTALKLIKDFQPHRIVVSTGMDIFIEDPLGTFDISTAGINVIGRRIGGLAIPTVFCLEGGYCNQALGTNVKSLIDGFTDEYHR
;
A
#
# COMPACT_ATOMS: atom_id res chain seq x y z
N SER A 1 -2.82 7.28 0.17
CA SER A 1 -2.75 6.32 -0.94
C SER A 1 -1.32 6.29 -1.46
N ILE A 2 -0.77 5.10 -1.73
CA ILE A 2 0.53 4.92 -2.41
C ILE A 2 0.21 4.37 -3.79
N HIS A 3 0.60 5.07 -4.86
CA HIS A 3 0.25 4.72 -6.24
C HIS A 3 1.23 5.34 -7.23
N ALA A 4 1.19 4.87 -8.48
CA ALA A 4 1.98 5.45 -9.56
C ALA A 4 1.58 6.91 -9.81
N ASP A 5 2.52 7.74 -10.28
CA ASP A 5 2.23 9.14 -10.60
C ASP A 5 1.08 9.23 -11.65
N PRO A 6 -0.04 9.92 -11.33
CA PRO A 6 -1.17 10.05 -12.25
C PRO A 6 -0.83 10.76 -13.56
N ASN A 7 0.34 11.37 -13.71
CA ASN A 7 0.79 11.93 -14.99
C ASN A 7 1.03 10.86 -16.07
N PHE A 8 1.27 9.60 -15.69
CA PHE A 8 1.48 8.51 -16.65
C PHE A 8 0.60 7.29 -16.42
N ASP A 9 -0.03 7.16 -15.25
CA ASP A 9 -0.90 6.04 -14.93
C ASP A 9 -2.33 6.47 -14.58
N TYR A 10 -3.28 5.54 -14.70
CA TYR A 10 -4.67 5.78 -14.29
C TYR A 10 -4.70 6.29 -12.83
N PRO A 11 -5.50 7.33 -12.50
CA PRO A 11 -6.64 7.85 -13.27
C PRO A 11 -6.42 9.15 -14.05
N TYR A 12 -5.22 9.76 -14.07
CA TYR A 12 -4.92 11.02 -14.79
C TYR A 12 -5.61 12.32 -14.35
N TYR A 13 -6.66 12.27 -13.52
CA TYR A 13 -7.41 13.46 -13.08
C TYR A 13 -7.50 13.59 -11.56
N SER A 14 -6.92 12.65 -10.82
CA SER A 14 -6.85 12.68 -9.36
C SER A 14 -5.65 11.86 -8.86
N GLY A 15 -5.27 12.00 -7.60
CA GLY A 15 -4.12 11.32 -7.02
C GLY A 15 -2.88 12.20 -6.91
N TYR A 16 -2.97 13.49 -7.23
CA TYR A 16 -1.82 14.39 -7.17
C TYR A 16 -1.43 14.73 -5.72
N ALA A 17 -0.14 15.03 -5.52
CA ALA A 17 0.42 15.28 -4.18
C ALA A 17 -0.16 16.52 -3.49
N ASP A 18 -0.67 17.48 -4.25
CA ASP A 18 -1.26 18.73 -3.76
C ASP A 18 -2.73 18.58 -3.32
N GLU A 19 -3.35 17.43 -3.60
CA GLU A 19 -4.70 17.08 -3.15
C GLU A 19 -4.75 16.73 -1.66
N ILE A 20 -4.55 17.71 -0.79
CA ILE A 20 -4.41 17.47 0.67
C ILE A 20 -5.73 17.60 1.46
N GLY A 21 -6.88 17.41 0.81
CA GLY A 21 -8.19 17.57 1.41
C GLY A 21 -8.66 19.04 1.50
N ARG A 22 -9.90 19.25 1.96
CA ARG A 22 -10.59 20.55 2.01
C ARG A 22 -11.32 20.77 3.32
N GLY A 23 -11.53 22.04 3.69
CA GLY A 23 -12.24 22.41 4.92
C GLY A 23 -11.60 21.79 6.16
N SER A 24 -12.41 21.19 7.01
CA SER A 24 -11.96 20.45 8.21
C SER A 24 -11.15 19.19 7.89
N GLY A 25 -11.23 18.66 6.67
CA GLY A 25 -10.45 17.49 6.22
C GLY A 25 -9.09 17.86 5.61
N ARG A 26 -8.71 19.14 5.57
CA ARG A 26 -7.39 19.55 5.07
C ARG A 26 -6.29 19.01 5.98
N GLY A 27 -5.30 18.35 5.39
CA GLY A 27 -4.21 17.69 6.11
C GLY A 27 -4.50 16.25 6.53
N TYR A 28 -5.67 15.70 6.18
CA TYR A 28 -6.04 14.29 6.43
C TYR A 28 -6.04 13.43 5.16
N HIS A 29 -5.75 14.02 3.99
CA HIS A 29 -5.59 13.30 2.73
C HIS A 29 -4.13 13.36 2.30
N HIS A 30 -3.54 12.20 2.01
CA HIS A 30 -2.15 12.08 1.60
C HIS A 30 -2.03 11.15 0.40
N ASN A 31 -1.51 11.66 -0.71
CA ASN A 31 -1.12 10.90 -1.89
C ASN A 31 0.41 10.79 -1.94
N PHE A 32 0.92 9.57 -2.03
CA PHE A 32 2.34 9.27 -2.22
C PHE A 32 2.51 8.72 -3.63
N LEU A 33 3.12 9.54 -4.49
CA LEU A 33 3.32 9.23 -5.89
C LEU A 33 4.66 8.51 -6.05
N LEU A 34 4.65 7.40 -6.76
CA LEU A 34 5.83 6.61 -7.09
C LEU A 34 6.02 6.56 -8.60
N ARG A 35 7.26 6.35 -9.02
CA ARG A 35 7.59 6.15 -10.44
C ARG A 35 7.31 4.70 -10.85
N ALA A 36 7.22 4.47 -12.16
CA ALA A 36 7.26 3.12 -12.69
C ALA A 36 8.58 2.43 -12.27
N ASN A 37 8.52 1.11 -12.13
CA ASN A 37 9.63 0.25 -11.72
C ASN A 37 10.16 0.55 -10.31
N THR A 38 9.35 1.20 -9.45
CA THR A 38 9.65 1.28 -8.02
C THR A 38 9.66 -0.14 -7.44
N GLY A 39 10.81 -0.55 -6.92
CA GLY A 39 11.01 -1.83 -6.25
C GLY A 39 10.84 -1.76 -4.72
N ASP A 40 11.10 -2.90 -4.07
CA ASP A 40 10.84 -3.12 -2.64
C ASP A 40 11.35 -1.98 -1.74
N ASP A 41 12.63 -1.62 -1.79
CA ASP A 41 13.23 -0.66 -0.84
C ASP A 41 12.57 0.74 -0.88
N GLU A 42 12.32 1.25 -2.07
CA GLU A 42 11.72 2.58 -2.27
C GLU A 42 10.25 2.57 -1.85
N TYR A 43 9.49 1.53 -2.24
CA TYR A 43 8.10 1.38 -1.83
C TYR A 43 7.97 1.29 -0.31
N LEU A 44 8.81 0.48 0.31
CA LEU A 44 8.84 0.24 1.74
C LEU A 44 9.20 1.53 2.52
N SER A 45 10.18 2.31 2.05
CA SER A 45 10.50 3.61 2.65
C SER A 45 9.30 4.58 2.65
N VAL A 46 8.55 4.62 1.55
CA VAL A 46 7.32 5.42 1.45
C VAL A 46 6.21 4.87 2.33
N LEU A 47 6.07 3.55 2.42
CA LEU A 47 5.14 2.90 3.34
C LEU A 47 5.46 3.28 4.80
N ASP A 48 6.72 3.32 5.22
CA ASP A 48 7.07 3.74 6.59
C ASP A 48 6.62 5.18 6.88
N THR A 49 6.75 6.07 5.90
CA THR A 49 6.26 7.44 6.01
C THR A 49 4.73 7.46 6.17
N ALA A 50 4.01 6.67 5.37
CA ALA A 50 2.55 6.56 5.49
C ALA A 50 2.11 5.96 6.83
N LEU A 51 2.78 4.90 7.30
CA LEU A 51 2.48 4.24 8.57
C LEU A 51 2.77 5.17 9.77
N LYS A 52 3.79 6.02 9.67
CA LYS A 52 4.05 7.07 10.68
C LYS A 52 2.86 8.02 10.80
N LEU A 53 2.33 8.51 9.68
CA LEU A 53 1.15 9.38 9.69
C LEU A 53 -0.07 8.67 10.29
N ILE A 54 -0.29 7.40 9.94
CA ILE A 54 -1.36 6.59 10.52
C ILE A 54 -1.17 6.46 12.04
N LYS A 55 0.04 6.19 12.51
CA LYS A 55 0.33 6.09 13.94
C LYS A 55 0.08 7.42 14.66
N ASP A 56 0.50 8.54 14.08
CA ASP A 56 0.32 9.87 14.64
C ASP A 56 -1.17 10.29 14.66
N PHE A 57 -1.97 9.79 13.71
CA PHE A 57 -3.42 9.98 13.67
C PHE A 57 -4.17 9.20 14.76
N GLN A 58 -3.59 8.14 15.33
CA GLN A 58 -4.17 7.32 16.40
C GLN A 58 -5.56 6.72 16.05
N PRO A 59 -5.72 6.01 14.91
CA PRO A 59 -6.99 5.44 14.54
C PRO A 59 -7.34 4.25 15.45
N HIS A 60 -8.65 4.05 15.69
CA HIS A 60 -9.13 2.87 16.39
C HIS A 60 -9.10 1.61 15.53
N ARG A 61 -9.20 1.76 14.20
CA ARG A 61 -9.29 0.67 13.20
C ARG A 61 -8.63 1.10 11.90
N ILE A 62 -8.10 0.16 11.14
CA ILE A 62 -7.52 0.39 9.81
C ILE A 62 -8.31 -0.41 8.77
N VAL A 63 -8.54 0.20 7.61
CA VAL A 63 -8.96 -0.49 6.40
C VAL A 63 -7.83 -0.36 5.39
N VAL A 64 -7.36 -1.48 4.87
CA VAL A 64 -6.33 -1.53 3.82
C VAL A 64 -7.00 -2.03 2.55
N SER A 65 -7.15 -1.15 1.57
CA SER A 65 -7.47 -1.53 0.19
C SER A 65 -6.22 -2.15 -0.44
N THR A 66 -6.20 -3.47 -0.57
CA THR A 66 -5.05 -4.26 -1.01
C THR A 66 -5.15 -4.60 -2.48
N GLY A 67 -4.56 -3.75 -3.32
CA GLY A 67 -4.23 -4.10 -4.70
C GLY A 67 -2.97 -4.97 -4.74
N MET A 68 -3.05 -6.11 -5.45
CA MET A 68 -1.91 -7.00 -5.72
C MET A 68 -1.28 -6.73 -7.09
N ASP A 69 -1.72 -5.69 -7.77
CA ASP A 69 -1.12 -5.15 -8.99
C ASP A 69 0.19 -4.39 -8.74
N ILE A 70 0.64 -4.28 -7.48
CA ILE A 70 1.99 -3.84 -7.16
C ILE A 70 3.07 -4.89 -7.49
N PHE A 71 2.68 -6.13 -7.77
CA PHE A 71 3.59 -7.24 -7.98
C PHE A 71 4.38 -7.12 -9.29
N ILE A 72 5.67 -7.45 -9.26
CA ILE A 72 6.62 -7.30 -10.39
C ILE A 72 6.20 -7.99 -11.70
N GLU A 73 5.39 -9.05 -11.64
CA GLU A 73 4.88 -9.75 -12.84
C GLU A 73 3.40 -9.47 -13.10
N ASP A 74 2.81 -8.46 -12.45
CA ASP A 74 1.45 -8.04 -12.75
C ASP A 74 1.37 -7.41 -14.15
N PRO A 75 0.42 -7.83 -14.99
CA PRO A 75 0.34 -7.34 -16.37
C PRO A 75 -0.21 -5.91 -16.49
N LEU A 76 -0.85 -5.36 -15.45
CA LEU A 76 -1.45 -4.03 -15.46
C LEU A 76 -0.70 -3.03 -14.58
N GLY A 77 -0.08 -3.52 -13.51
CA GLY A 77 0.71 -2.70 -12.61
C GLY A 77 2.03 -2.19 -13.18
N THR A 78 2.58 -1.15 -12.56
CA THR A 78 3.86 -0.54 -12.96
C THR A 78 4.96 -0.67 -11.92
N PHE A 79 4.75 -1.42 -10.82
CA PHE A 79 5.74 -1.57 -9.76
C PHE A 79 6.44 -2.93 -9.81
N ASP A 80 7.63 -2.97 -9.24
CA ASP A 80 8.50 -4.14 -9.23
C ASP A 80 8.58 -4.75 -7.81
N ILE A 81 7.44 -4.88 -7.13
CA ILE A 81 7.40 -5.41 -5.76
C ILE A 81 7.46 -6.93 -5.78
N SER A 82 8.41 -7.50 -5.05
CA SER A 82 8.56 -8.95 -4.94
C SER A 82 7.54 -9.54 -3.96
N THR A 83 7.27 -10.85 -4.05
CA THR A 83 6.45 -11.56 -3.05
C THR A 83 7.02 -11.42 -1.63
N ALA A 84 8.35 -11.32 -1.50
CA ALA A 84 9.02 -11.07 -0.22
C ALA A 84 8.79 -9.63 0.26
N GLY A 85 8.85 -8.65 -0.64
CA GLY A 85 8.46 -7.26 -0.37
C GLY A 85 7.03 -7.16 0.16
N ILE A 86 6.09 -7.89 -0.47
CA ILE A 86 4.69 -7.97 -0.01
C ILE A 86 4.59 -8.56 1.42
N ASN A 87 5.41 -9.54 1.78
CA ASN A 87 5.47 -10.03 3.17
C ASN A 87 5.89 -8.93 4.14
N VAL A 88 6.91 -8.16 3.78
CA VAL A 88 7.42 -7.04 4.60
C VAL A 88 6.38 -5.94 4.74
N ILE A 89 5.60 -5.65 3.68
CA ILE A 89 4.44 -4.75 3.75
C ILE A 89 3.48 -5.24 4.85
N GLY A 90 3.12 -6.54 4.80
CA GLY A 90 2.26 -7.17 5.80
C GLY A 90 2.79 -7.00 7.22
N ARG A 91 4.07 -7.32 7.43
CA ARG A 91 4.76 -7.16 8.74
C ARG A 91 4.70 -5.74 9.26
N ARG A 92 4.99 -4.74 8.42
CA ARG A 92 4.99 -3.32 8.82
C ARG A 92 3.61 -2.83 9.21
N ILE A 93 2.57 -3.28 8.50
CA ILE A 93 1.17 -2.99 8.89
C ILE A 93 0.82 -3.71 10.19
N GLY A 94 1.20 -4.98 10.34
CA GLY A 94 0.98 -5.78 11.55
C GLY A 94 1.60 -5.16 12.80
N GLY A 95 2.80 -4.60 12.67
CA GLY A 95 3.52 -3.91 13.74
C GLY A 95 2.85 -2.63 14.25
N LEU A 96 1.79 -2.14 13.61
CA LEU A 96 0.95 -1.09 14.19
C LEU A 96 0.11 -1.60 15.37
N ALA A 97 -0.18 -2.90 15.43
CA ALA A 97 -1.04 -3.53 16.45
C ALA A 97 -2.44 -2.88 16.56
N ILE A 98 -2.99 -2.42 15.43
CA ILE A 98 -4.34 -1.83 15.34
C ILE A 98 -5.26 -2.80 14.57
N PRO A 99 -6.49 -3.08 15.04
CA PRO A 99 -7.36 -4.01 14.34
C PRO A 99 -7.62 -3.54 12.90
N THR A 100 -7.32 -4.44 11.96
CA THR A 100 -7.20 -4.13 10.52
C THR A 100 -8.11 -5.02 9.69
N VAL A 101 -8.81 -4.42 8.73
CA VAL A 101 -9.56 -5.13 7.69
C VAL A 101 -8.81 -4.98 6.37
N PHE A 102 -8.58 -6.10 5.69
CA PHE A 102 -8.04 -6.12 4.33
C PHE A 102 -9.18 -6.28 3.32
N CYS A 103 -9.26 -5.38 2.36
CA CYS A 103 -10.21 -5.42 1.25
C CYS A 103 -9.43 -5.67 -0.04
N LEU A 104 -9.57 -6.86 -0.64
CA LEU A 104 -8.90 -7.17 -1.90
C LEU A 104 -9.44 -6.28 -3.03
N GLU A 105 -8.53 -5.64 -3.76
CA GLU A 105 -8.83 -4.76 -4.90
C GLU A 105 -8.27 -5.35 -6.20
N GLY A 106 -7.35 -4.63 -6.87
CA GLY A 106 -6.64 -5.08 -8.07
C GLY A 106 -5.67 -6.25 -7.81
N GLY A 107 -5.04 -6.74 -8.87
CA GLY A 107 -4.22 -7.94 -8.87
C GLY A 107 -4.64 -8.89 -9.97
N TYR A 108 -3.87 -8.90 -11.04
CA TYR A 108 -4.25 -9.47 -12.33
C TYR A 108 -3.30 -10.58 -12.80
N CYS A 109 -2.18 -10.79 -12.09
CA CYS A 109 -1.38 -12.02 -12.20
C CYS A 109 -2.02 -13.18 -11.43
N ASN A 110 -2.98 -13.87 -12.07
CA ASN A 110 -3.73 -14.98 -11.47
C ASN A 110 -2.85 -16.10 -10.89
N GLN A 111 -1.71 -16.39 -11.53
CA GLN A 111 -0.76 -17.42 -11.10
C GLN A 111 -0.11 -17.08 -9.75
N ALA A 112 0.14 -15.79 -9.49
CA ALA A 112 0.81 -15.33 -8.27
C ALA A 112 -0.16 -14.77 -7.21
N LEU A 113 -1.39 -14.42 -7.59
CA LEU A 113 -2.36 -13.71 -6.72
C LEU A 113 -2.53 -14.39 -5.36
N GLY A 114 -2.81 -15.70 -5.34
CA GLY A 114 -3.00 -16.44 -4.10
C GLY A 114 -1.74 -16.45 -3.22
N THR A 115 -0.56 -16.61 -3.83
CA THR A 115 0.74 -16.59 -3.14
C THR A 115 1.02 -15.20 -2.54
N ASN A 116 0.75 -14.13 -3.29
CA ASN A 116 0.98 -12.76 -2.84
C ASN A 116 0.02 -12.34 -1.72
N VAL A 117 -1.27 -12.68 -1.84
CA VAL A 117 -2.25 -12.47 -0.77
C VAL A 117 -1.83 -13.23 0.49
N LYS A 118 -1.44 -14.51 0.36
CA LYS A 118 -0.95 -15.30 1.49
C LYS A 118 0.28 -14.64 2.13
N SER A 119 1.24 -14.21 1.31
CA SER A 119 2.48 -13.57 1.77
C SER A 119 2.19 -12.32 2.61
N LEU A 120 1.25 -11.47 2.17
CA LEU A 120 0.81 -10.30 2.91
C LEU A 120 0.20 -10.70 4.27
N ILE A 121 -0.75 -11.64 4.26
CA ILE A 121 -1.47 -12.04 5.47
C ILE A 121 -0.54 -12.72 6.47
N ASP A 122 0.34 -13.63 6.03
CA ASP A 122 1.34 -14.28 6.89
C ASP A 122 2.22 -13.22 7.57
N GLY A 123 2.76 -12.28 6.78
CA GLY A 123 3.59 -11.21 7.31
C GLY A 123 2.86 -10.36 8.34
N PHE A 124 1.60 -10.01 8.06
CA PHE A 124 0.75 -9.29 9.01
C PHE A 124 0.51 -10.09 10.29
N THR A 125 0.07 -11.35 10.20
CA THR A 125 -0.26 -12.16 11.38
C THR A 125 0.95 -12.47 12.25
N ASP A 126 2.11 -12.70 11.62
CA ASP A 126 3.37 -12.97 12.33
C ASP A 126 3.80 -11.80 13.21
N GLU A 127 3.58 -10.56 12.75
CA GLU A 127 4.00 -9.36 13.46
C GLU A 127 2.91 -8.81 14.39
N TYR A 128 1.63 -8.91 14.00
CA TYR A 128 0.50 -8.40 14.78
C TYR A 128 0.34 -9.09 16.15
N HIS A 129 0.80 -10.33 16.27
CA HIS A 129 0.70 -11.13 17.49
C HIS A 129 1.98 -11.16 18.35
N ARG A 130 3.00 -10.36 17.98
CA ARG A 130 4.19 -10.17 18.80
C ARG A 130 3.95 -9.16 19.92
#